data_AF-A0A848XLP6-F1
#
_entry.id   AF-A0A848XLP6-F1
#
_cell.length_a   1.000
_cell.length_b   1.000
_cell.length_c   1.000
_cell.angle_alpha   90.00
_cell.angle_beta   90.00
_cell.angle_gamma   90.00
#
_symmetry.space_group_name_H-M   'P 1'
#
loop_
_entity.id
_entity.type
_entity.pdbx_description
1 polymer ?
#
loop_
_entity_poly.entity_id
_entity_poly.type
_entity_poly.pdbx_seq_one_letter_code
_entity_poly.pdbx_strand_id
1 'polypeptide(L)'
;MTAPPQVLVVETDGSHATQLGGPGEGPGEFAGVESVVPLPGDSLAVWDPERRRISVFDATGPLLREVDLREVAPLSWIASPNVTATSARTELWATGRTGFWLFSVGVMGPGEGAFRPGAPSYRVAGDGSVLAELAFQAGDEAFSSEQFGAIPNPLGAISQGAVVGQSLAVSSGSEPELQVFGPEGGLIRLIRWSEAELDLEPGALPVWESFLEEHLATLPEEEAGFRREALATIPAREELPAVGQVVAASGGELWVGPYVPGQHVLVRAFMGEVPIPATRWLVFGVDGELAATVRIPGGFTVYAVDSDRVWGVYRDDLDVESVRAYAFSGA
;
A
#
# COMPACT_ATOMS: atom_id res chain seq x y z
N MET A 1 10.37 -18.33 -7.65
CA MET A 1 11.61 -17.62 -7.30
C MET A 1 11.28 -16.14 -7.32
N THR A 2 11.36 -15.47 -6.18
CA THR A 2 11.24 -14.01 -6.10
C THR A 2 12.43 -13.36 -6.82
N ALA A 3 12.17 -12.29 -7.57
CA ALA A 3 13.24 -11.50 -8.17
C ALA A 3 14.17 -10.94 -7.07
N PRO A 4 15.49 -10.83 -7.32
CA PRO A 4 16.40 -10.25 -6.34
C PRO A 4 16.05 -8.78 -6.09
N PRO A 5 16.22 -8.26 -4.86
CA PRO A 5 15.98 -6.85 -4.57
C PRO A 5 16.97 -5.96 -5.32
N GLN A 6 16.45 -5.16 -6.25
CA GLN A 6 17.20 -4.22 -7.08
C GLN A 6 16.24 -3.18 -7.65
N VAL A 7 16.76 -2.03 -8.08
CA VAL A 7 15.98 -1.01 -8.78
C VAL A 7 16.48 -0.91 -10.22
N LEU A 8 15.56 -1.07 -11.17
CA LEU A 8 15.85 -0.90 -12.60
C LEU A 8 15.35 0.46 -13.06
N VAL A 9 16.23 1.20 -13.73
CA VAL A 9 15.89 2.42 -14.44
C VAL A 9 15.74 2.06 -15.91
N VAL A 10 14.58 2.39 -16.48
CA VAL A 10 14.26 2.11 -17.88
C VAL A 10 14.02 3.42 -18.62
N GLU A 11 14.46 3.46 -19.87
CA GLU A 11 14.18 4.56 -20.79
C GLU A 11 12.72 4.57 -21.24
N THR A 12 12.29 5.68 -21.84
CA THR A 12 10.93 5.83 -22.36
C THR A 12 10.55 4.82 -23.46
N ASP A 13 11.54 4.23 -24.14
CA ASP A 13 11.33 3.15 -25.13
C ASP A 13 11.30 1.74 -24.51
N GLY A 14 11.40 1.65 -23.18
CA GLY A 14 11.43 0.41 -22.41
C GLY A 14 12.79 -0.28 -22.35
N SER A 15 13.84 0.31 -22.95
CA SER A 15 15.20 -0.24 -22.82
C SER A 15 15.75 -0.02 -21.41
N HIS A 16 16.56 -0.96 -20.95
CA HIS A 16 17.19 -0.88 -19.63
C HIS A 16 18.35 0.14 -19.65
N ALA A 17 18.22 1.22 -18.88
CA ALA A 17 19.21 2.29 -18.78
C ALA A 17 20.31 1.92 -17.78
N THR A 18 19.92 1.64 -16.54
CA THR A 18 20.86 1.31 -15.45
C THR A 18 20.17 0.54 -14.33
N GLN A 19 20.97 -0.08 -13.48
CA GLN A 19 20.53 -0.74 -12.26
C GLN A 19 21.12 -0.02 -11.05
N LEU A 20 20.29 0.27 -10.05
CA LEU A 20 20.71 0.81 -8.78
C LEU A 20 20.73 -0.31 -7.73
N GLY A 21 21.88 -0.49 -7.09
CA GLY A 21 22.08 -1.47 -6.04
C GLY A 21 21.89 -2.93 -6.48
N GLY A 22 21.76 -3.81 -5.49
CA GLY A 22 21.56 -5.24 -5.67
C GLY A 22 21.47 -5.96 -4.32
N PRO A 23 21.22 -7.28 -4.31
CA PRO A 23 21.08 -8.04 -3.08
C PRO A 23 22.39 -8.05 -2.27
N GLY A 24 22.31 -7.74 -0.98
CA GLY A 24 23.47 -7.78 -0.10
C GLY A 24 23.30 -6.97 1.19
N GLU A 25 24.41 -6.67 1.87
CA GLU A 25 24.43 -5.95 3.16
C GLU A 25 25.26 -4.66 3.15
N GLY A 26 26.06 -4.46 2.10
CA GLY A 26 26.94 -3.33 1.95
C GLY A 26 26.23 -2.01 1.63
N PRO A 27 27.01 -0.93 1.46
CA PRO A 27 26.50 0.36 1.02
C PRO A 27 25.81 0.24 -0.34
N GLY A 28 24.57 0.70 -0.43
CA GLY A 28 23.76 0.65 -1.65
C GLY A 28 23.22 -0.74 -2.03
N GLU A 29 23.45 -1.76 -1.19
CA GLU A 29 22.85 -3.09 -1.35
C GLU A 29 21.55 -3.21 -0.54
N PHE A 30 20.65 -4.10 -0.95
CA PHE A 30 19.30 -4.23 -0.41
C PHE A 30 19.01 -5.64 0.11
N ALA A 31 18.19 -5.72 1.16
CA ALA A 31 17.51 -6.94 1.59
C ALA A 31 16.06 -6.99 1.08
N GLY A 32 15.42 -5.83 0.96
CA GLY A 32 14.12 -5.65 0.32
C GLY A 32 13.99 -4.23 -0.25
N VAL A 33 13.18 -4.05 -1.29
CA VAL A 33 12.87 -2.73 -1.84
C VAL A 33 11.37 -2.55 -1.79
N GLU A 34 10.91 -1.58 -1.00
CA GLU A 34 9.48 -1.32 -0.79
C GLU A 34 9.04 -0.02 -1.46
N SER A 35 9.91 1.00 -1.51
CA SER A 35 9.58 2.27 -2.15
C SER A 35 10.78 2.80 -2.95
N VAL A 36 10.49 3.32 -4.15
CA VAL A 36 11.43 4.08 -4.97
C VAL A 36 10.84 5.47 -5.18
N VAL A 37 11.53 6.49 -4.65
CA VAL A 37 11.00 7.84 -4.51
C VAL A 37 11.87 8.81 -5.32
N PRO A 38 11.35 9.41 -6.39
CA PRO A 38 12.02 10.51 -7.09
C PRO A 38 12.25 11.70 -6.18
N LEU A 39 13.46 12.23 -6.20
CA LEU A 39 13.86 13.44 -5.49
C LEU A 39 14.20 14.57 -6.48
N PRO A 40 14.09 15.84 -6.04
CA PRO A 40 14.55 16.96 -6.85
C PRO A 40 16.05 16.87 -7.17
N GLY A 41 16.43 17.24 -8.39
CA GLY A 41 17.83 17.29 -8.82
C GLY A 41 18.41 15.93 -9.19
N ASP A 42 17.66 15.14 -9.96
CA ASP A 42 18.07 13.88 -10.59
C ASP A 42 18.57 12.82 -9.60
N SER A 43 17.93 12.72 -8.44
CA SER A 43 18.24 11.68 -7.45
C SER A 43 17.01 10.83 -7.13
N LEU A 44 17.26 9.61 -6.67
CA LEU A 44 16.27 8.63 -6.28
C LEU A 44 16.56 8.15 -4.86
N ALA A 45 15.56 8.17 -3.99
CA ALA A 45 15.63 7.52 -2.69
C ALA A 45 15.01 6.13 -2.78
N VAL A 46 15.67 5.13 -2.22
CA VAL A 46 15.20 3.75 -2.15
C VAL A 46 15.02 3.38 -0.69
N TRP A 47 13.82 2.92 -0.33
CA TRP A 47 13.49 2.47 1.01
C TRP A 47 13.63 0.95 1.11
N ASP A 48 14.51 0.52 2.02
CA ASP A 48 14.67 -0.87 2.43
C ASP A 48 14.13 -1.06 3.85
N PRO A 49 12.92 -1.62 4.02
CA PRO A 49 12.31 -1.81 5.34
C PRO A 49 13.01 -2.90 6.17
N GLU A 50 13.69 -3.86 5.54
CA GLU A 50 14.41 -4.94 6.25
C GLU A 50 15.68 -4.39 6.91
N ARG A 51 16.32 -3.42 6.25
CA ARG A 51 17.46 -2.68 6.82
C ARG A 51 17.07 -1.41 7.56
N ARG A 52 15.81 -0.99 7.42
CA ARG A 52 15.27 0.26 7.94
C ARG A 52 16.15 1.45 7.52
N ARG A 53 16.44 1.51 6.22
CA ARG A 53 17.41 2.43 5.63
C ARG A 53 16.89 3.04 4.34
N ILE A 54 17.16 4.34 4.17
CA ILE A 54 17.01 5.03 2.89
C ILE A 54 18.39 5.09 2.21
N SER A 55 18.50 4.59 0.99
CA SER A 55 19.69 4.77 0.15
C SER A 55 19.38 5.75 -0.98
N VAL A 56 20.15 6.82 -1.10
CA VAL A 56 19.93 7.87 -2.11
C VAL A 56 20.99 7.74 -3.20
N PHE A 57 20.52 7.59 -4.44
CA PHE A 57 21.35 7.46 -5.63
C PHE A 57 21.19 8.68 -6.53
N ASP A 58 22.23 9.00 -7.28
CA ASP A 58 22.12 9.81 -8.50
C ASP A 58 21.47 8.97 -9.62
N ALA A 59 20.77 9.63 -10.55
CA ALA A 59 20.16 9.03 -11.73
C ALA A 59 21.15 8.22 -12.58
N THR A 60 22.45 8.49 -12.50
CA THR A 60 23.48 7.74 -13.23
C THR A 60 23.93 6.44 -12.54
N GLY A 61 23.49 6.17 -11.31
CA GLY A 61 23.86 4.96 -10.55
C GLY A 61 24.68 5.14 -9.26
N PRO A 62 25.51 6.19 -9.08
CA PRO A 62 26.29 6.34 -7.86
C PRO A 62 25.43 6.50 -6.60
N LEU A 63 25.79 5.76 -5.54
CA LEU A 63 25.26 6.00 -4.21
C LEU A 63 25.79 7.33 -3.66
N LEU A 64 24.90 8.24 -3.31
CA LEU A 64 25.22 9.56 -2.79
C LEU A 64 25.31 9.56 -1.26
N ARG A 65 24.34 8.92 -0.59
CA ARG A 65 24.25 8.86 0.87
C ARG A 65 23.25 7.81 1.34
N GLU A 66 23.34 7.46 2.62
CA GLU A 66 22.38 6.61 3.32
C GLU A 66 21.82 7.31 4.55
N VAL A 67 20.60 6.96 4.93
CA VAL A 67 19.91 7.46 6.12
C VAL A 67 19.40 6.27 6.92
N ASP A 68 19.85 6.17 8.16
CA ASP A 68 19.44 5.13 9.09
C ASP A 68 18.16 5.54 9.82
N LEU A 69 17.13 4.70 9.75
CA LEU A 69 15.85 4.90 10.42
C LEU A 69 15.55 3.81 11.45
N ARG A 70 16.52 3.00 11.89
CA ARG A 70 16.29 1.89 12.83
C ARG A 70 15.67 2.30 14.18
N GLU A 71 15.84 3.55 14.59
CA GLU A 71 15.27 4.07 15.84
C GLU A 71 13.78 4.45 15.72
N VAL A 72 13.26 4.64 14.49
CA VAL A 72 11.89 5.13 14.25
C VAL A 72 11.07 4.18 13.39
N ALA A 73 11.69 3.51 12.43
CA ALA A 73 11.01 2.58 11.55
C ALA A 73 10.70 1.28 12.32
N PRO A 74 9.43 0.81 12.28
CA PRO A 74 9.05 -0.46 12.87
C PRO A 74 9.74 -1.63 12.16
N LEU A 75 9.72 -2.81 12.80
CA LEU A 75 10.12 -4.04 12.13
C LEU A 75 9.11 -4.38 11.03
N SER A 76 9.63 -4.88 9.90
CA SER A 76 8.78 -5.46 8.87
C SER A 76 8.12 -6.75 9.35
N TRP A 77 7.09 -7.18 8.65
CA TRP A 77 6.42 -8.45 8.92
C TRP A 77 7.27 -9.67 8.56
N ILE A 78 8.25 -9.52 7.66
CA ILE A 78 9.24 -10.57 7.35
C ILE A 78 10.22 -10.72 8.52
N ALA A 79 10.66 -9.61 9.10
CA ALA A 79 11.62 -9.58 10.20
C ALA A 79 11.02 -9.96 11.57
N SER A 80 9.70 -9.90 11.73
CA SER A 80 9.00 -10.20 12.99
C SER A 80 7.82 -11.18 12.81
N PRO A 81 8.08 -12.45 12.44
CA PRO A 81 7.01 -13.42 12.15
C PRO A 81 6.29 -13.95 13.41
N ASN A 82 6.86 -13.74 14.61
CA ASN A 82 6.41 -14.41 15.83
C ASN A 82 5.40 -13.61 16.67
N VAL A 83 4.85 -12.49 16.15
CA VAL A 83 3.71 -11.76 16.75
C VAL A 83 3.97 -11.19 18.17
N THR A 84 5.17 -11.31 18.71
CA THR A 84 5.54 -10.80 20.05
C THR A 84 5.70 -9.28 20.09
N ALA A 85 5.85 -8.65 18.92
CA ALA A 85 5.84 -7.22 18.72
C ALA A 85 5.03 -6.89 17.47
N THR A 86 4.45 -5.68 17.44
CA THR A 86 3.80 -5.19 16.23
C THR A 86 4.82 -5.10 15.09
N SER A 87 4.50 -5.73 13.98
CA SER A 87 5.18 -5.53 12.71
C SER A 87 4.33 -4.62 11.83
N ALA A 88 4.98 -3.92 10.91
CA ALA A 88 4.30 -3.00 10.00
C ALA A 88 4.85 -3.13 8.59
N ARG A 89 3.98 -2.87 7.60
CA ARG A 89 4.45 -2.43 6.29
C ARG A 89 4.72 -0.93 6.33
N THR A 90 5.67 -0.48 5.54
CA THR A 90 6.07 0.93 5.54
C THR A 90 6.29 1.43 4.13
N GLU A 91 5.75 2.60 3.84
CA GLU A 91 5.89 3.25 2.54
C GLU A 91 6.58 4.60 2.73
N LEU A 92 7.52 4.92 1.85
CA LEU A 92 8.29 6.16 1.88
C LEU A 92 7.80 7.09 0.76
N TRP A 93 7.52 8.35 1.10
CA TRP A 93 7.22 9.40 0.13
C TRP A 93 7.98 10.68 0.41
N ALA A 94 8.42 11.38 -0.63
CA ALA A 94 9.08 12.66 -0.50
C ALA A 94 8.09 13.78 -0.13
N THR A 95 8.51 14.71 0.72
CA THR A 95 7.75 15.92 1.09
C THR A 95 8.47 17.18 0.58
N GLY A 96 8.57 17.30 -0.74
CA GLY A 96 9.36 18.35 -1.39
C GLY A 96 10.87 18.14 -1.21
N ARG A 97 11.63 19.21 -0.96
CA ARG A 97 13.11 19.14 -0.88
C ARG A 97 13.67 18.71 0.48
N THR A 98 12.83 18.69 1.53
CA THR A 98 13.33 18.78 2.92
C THR A 98 13.06 17.56 3.78
N GLY A 99 12.44 16.49 3.26
CA GLY A 99 12.19 15.30 4.07
C GLY A 99 11.25 14.31 3.42
N PHE A 100 10.82 13.33 4.21
CA PHE A 100 9.98 12.22 3.81
C PHE A 100 8.86 12.00 4.81
N TRP A 101 7.74 11.46 4.34
CA TRP A 101 6.84 10.69 5.18
C TRP A 101 7.26 9.22 5.11
N LEU A 102 7.49 8.62 6.28
CA LEU A 102 7.51 7.18 6.48
C LEU A 102 6.14 6.80 7.06
N PHE A 103 5.26 6.33 6.19
CA PHE A 103 3.93 5.89 6.57
C PHE A 103 4.00 4.43 7.00
N SER A 104 3.53 4.15 8.20
CA SER A 104 3.56 2.81 8.79
C SER A 104 2.14 2.29 8.98
N VAL A 105 1.90 1.07 8.51
CA VAL A 105 0.64 0.37 8.74
C VAL A 105 0.96 -0.94 9.43
N GLY A 106 0.51 -1.08 10.68
CA GLY A 106 0.69 -2.33 11.40
C GLY A 106 -0.05 -3.46 10.69
N VAL A 107 0.56 -4.64 10.61
CA VAL A 107 0.01 -5.79 9.87
C VAL A 107 -0.10 -7.05 10.73
N MET A 108 0.82 -7.24 11.67
CA MET A 108 0.73 -8.29 12.67
C MET A 108 1.14 -7.74 14.04
N GLY A 109 0.70 -8.39 15.10
CA GLY A 109 1.03 -8.00 16.46
C GLY A 109 0.16 -8.73 17.47
N PRO A 110 0.42 -8.53 18.77
CA PRO A 110 -0.35 -9.20 19.81
C PRO A 110 -1.81 -8.76 19.75
N GLY A 111 -2.71 -9.74 19.67
CA GLY A 111 -4.15 -9.53 19.58
C GLY A 111 -4.91 -10.85 19.70
N GLU A 112 -6.19 -10.75 20.05
CA GLU A 112 -7.13 -11.87 20.11
C GLU A 112 -8.43 -11.43 19.42
N GLY A 113 -9.05 -12.34 18.65
CA GLY A 113 -10.19 -12.03 17.82
C GLY A 113 -9.82 -11.12 16.65
N ALA A 114 -10.77 -10.30 16.20
CA ALA A 114 -10.51 -9.28 15.18
C ALA A 114 -9.81 -8.06 15.82
N PHE A 115 -8.66 -7.67 15.29
CA PHE A 115 -7.87 -6.55 15.81
C PHE A 115 -7.13 -5.82 14.69
N ARG A 116 -6.67 -4.61 15.00
CA ARG A 116 -5.92 -3.75 14.08
C ARG A 116 -4.65 -3.25 14.76
N PRO A 117 -3.48 -3.88 14.53
CA PRO A 117 -2.25 -3.51 15.20
C PRO A 117 -1.84 -2.09 14.76
N GLY A 118 -1.71 -1.15 15.69
CA GLY A 118 -1.32 0.21 15.33
C GLY A 118 0.19 0.37 15.15
N ALA A 119 0.59 1.23 14.22
CA ALA A 119 1.97 1.64 14.03
C ALA A 119 2.06 3.16 13.88
N PRO A 120 3.06 3.83 14.49
CA PRO A 120 3.27 5.26 14.32
C PRO A 120 3.85 5.56 12.93
N SER A 121 3.36 6.64 12.33
CA SER A 121 3.94 7.20 11.10
C SER A 121 4.78 8.43 11.43
N TYR A 122 5.85 8.66 10.67
CA TYR A 122 6.79 9.73 10.95
C TYR A 122 7.02 10.60 9.74
N ARG A 123 7.13 11.91 9.97
CA ARG A 123 7.80 12.80 9.02
C ARG A 123 9.24 12.91 9.45
N VAL A 124 10.16 12.59 8.55
CA VAL A 124 11.60 12.61 8.81
C VAL A 124 12.29 13.61 7.89
N ALA A 125 13.31 14.28 8.39
CA ALA A 125 14.15 15.14 7.57
C ALA A 125 15.06 14.29 6.66
N GLY A 126 15.76 14.98 5.75
CA GLY A 126 16.71 14.33 4.85
C GLY A 126 17.80 13.53 5.58
N ASP A 127 18.18 13.91 6.80
CA ASP A 127 19.19 13.22 7.61
C ASP A 127 18.63 12.14 8.54
N GLY A 128 17.31 11.90 8.52
CA GLY A 128 16.63 10.91 9.36
C GLY A 128 16.10 11.44 10.69
N SER A 129 16.35 12.70 11.04
CA SER A 129 15.76 13.30 12.24
C SER A 129 14.23 13.40 12.14
N VAL A 130 13.53 13.11 13.23
CA VAL A 130 12.06 13.18 13.28
C VAL A 130 11.61 14.64 13.32
N LEU A 131 10.78 15.03 12.36
CA LEU A 131 10.13 16.33 12.27
C LEU A 131 8.73 16.32 12.87
N ALA A 132 8.00 15.22 12.68
CA ALA A 132 6.66 15.02 13.24
C ALA A 132 6.37 13.54 13.43
N GLU A 133 5.45 13.25 14.36
CA GLU A 133 4.97 11.90 14.66
C GLU A 133 3.45 11.89 14.63
N LEU A 134 2.87 10.89 13.95
CA LEU A 134 1.48 10.50 14.08
C LEU A 134 1.46 9.22 14.91
N ALA A 135 1.25 9.39 16.21
CA ALA A 135 1.52 8.36 17.22
C ALA A 135 0.72 7.06 17.05
N PHE A 136 -0.49 7.13 16.47
CA PHE A 136 -1.30 5.93 16.25
C PHE A 136 -2.20 6.08 15.03
N GLN A 137 -2.14 5.05 14.18
CA GLN A 137 -3.08 4.82 13.10
C GLN A 137 -3.50 3.36 13.18
N ALA A 138 -4.78 3.07 12.90
CA ALA A 138 -5.23 1.69 12.83
C ALA A 138 -4.40 0.95 11.76
N GLY A 139 -3.93 -0.26 12.07
CA GLY A 139 -3.26 -1.11 11.07
C GLY A 139 -4.24 -1.77 10.11
N ASP A 140 -3.73 -2.67 9.29
CA ASP A 140 -4.56 -3.60 8.54
C ASP A 140 -5.23 -4.60 9.50
N GLU A 141 -6.48 -4.95 9.23
CA GLU A 141 -7.23 -5.83 10.11
C GLU A 141 -6.75 -7.28 10.00
N ALA A 142 -6.40 -7.83 11.17
CA ALA A 142 -5.99 -9.21 11.34
C ALA A 142 -6.98 -9.91 12.27
N PHE A 143 -6.99 -11.24 12.19
CA PHE A 143 -7.72 -12.10 13.11
C PHE A 143 -6.75 -13.02 13.83
N SER A 144 -6.88 -13.17 15.14
CA SER A 144 -6.04 -14.08 15.93
C SER A 144 -6.88 -15.00 16.80
N SER A 145 -6.51 -16.28 16.81
CA SER A 145 -7.10 -17.31 17.68
C SER A 145 -6.02 -18.18 18.31
N GLU A 146 -6.34 -18.88 19.41
CA GLU A 146 -5.42 -19.86 20.00
C GLU A 146 -5.03 -20.97 19.00
N GLN A 147 -5.94 -21.32 18.09
CA GLN A 147 -5.75 -22.41 17.14
C GLN A 147 -4.81 -22.03 15.97
N PHE A 148 -4.94 -20.82 15.43
CA PHE A 148 -4.26 -20.41 14.19
C PHE A 148 -3.23 -19.30 14.38
N GLY A 149 -3.15 -18.70 15.57
CA GLY A 149 -2.42 -17.45 15.77
C GLY A 149 -3.01 -16.32 14.93
N ALA A 150 -2.21 -15.27 14.70
CA ALA A 150 -2.62 -14.15 13.87
C ALA A 150 -2.55 -14.52 12.38
N ILE A 151 -3.68 -14.35 11.69
CA ILE A 151 -3.85 -14.49 10.25
C ILE A 151 -4.43 -13.19 9.67
N PRO A 152 -4.14 -12.84 8.41
CA PRO A 152 -4.78 -11.71 7.75
C PRO A 152 -6.30 -11.91 7.65
N ASN A 153 -7.10 -10.86 7.82
CA ASN A 153 -8.52 -10.93 7.48
C ASN A 153 -8.72 -10.63 5.97
N PRO A 154 -9.18 -11.58 5.14
CA PRO A 154 -9.35 -11.39 3.69
C PRO A 154 -10.30 -10.27 3.29
N LEU A 155 -11.27 -9.97 4.15
CA LEU A 155 -12.25 -8.90 4.02
C LEU A 155 -12.05 -7.84 5.11
N GLY A 156 -10.83 -7.79 5.66
CA GLY A 156 -10.40 -6.86 6.69
C GLY A 156 -10.19 -5.46 6.15
N ALA A 157 -10.55 -4.43 6.92
CA ALA A 157 -10.21 -3.05 6.60
C ALA A 157 -8.69 -2.86 6.55
N ILE A 158 -8.22 -2.13 5.56
CA ILE A 158 -6.79 -1.82 5.37
C ILE A 158 -6.57 -0.31 5.43
N SER A 159 -5.48 0.10 6.06
CA SER A 159 -5.18 1.53 6.16
C SER A 159 -4.38 2.00 4.94
N GLN A 160 -4.77 3.12 4.37
CA GLN A 160 -4.19 3.62 3.13
C GLN A 160 -3.67 5.04 3.33
N GLY A 161 -2.62 5.39 2.60
CA GLY A 161 -1.94 6.67 2.75
C GLY A 161 -1.51 7.25 1.40
N ALA A 162 -1.49 8.58 1.31
CA ALA A 162 -0.90 9.29 0.18
C ALA A 162 -0.35 10.64 0.62
N VAL A 163 0.70 11.14 -0.05
CA VAL A 163 1.28 12.45 0.24
C VAL A 163 0.82 13.49 -0.77
N VAL A 164 0.21 14.57 -0.29
CA VAL A 164 -0.17 15.75 -1.09
C VAL A 164 0.60 16.96 -0.57
N GLY A 165 1.53 17.46 -1.38
CA GLY A 165 2.44 18.53 -0.98
C GLY A 165 3.37 18.07 0.16
N GLN A 166 3.16 18.59 1.37
CA GLN A 166 3.85 18.12 2.58
C GLN A 166 2.93 17.42 3.59
N SER A 167 1.66 17.26 3.22
CA SER A 167 0.64 16.68 4.08
C SER A 167 0.47 15.19 3.77
N LEU A 168 0.10 14.42 4.78
CA LEU A 168 -0.22 13.00 4.66
C LEU A 168 -1.74 12.84 4.77
N ALA A 169 -2.37 12.33 3.71
CA ALA A 169 -3.75 11.88 3.75
C ALA A 169 -3.78 10.41 4.16
N VAL A 170 -4.64 10.04 5.11
CA VAL A 170 -4.76 8.69 5.66
C VAL A 170 -6.22 8.27 5.68
N SER A 171 -6.50 7.05 5.24
CA SER A 171 -7.75 6.36 5.52
C SER A 171 -7.48 5.20 6.46
N SER A 172 -8.39 4.94 7.40
CA SER A 172 -8.42 3.68 8.14
C SER A 172 -9.07 2.54 7.34
N GLY A 173 -9.58 2.78 6.13
CA GLY A 173 -10.27 1.76 5.34
C GLY A 173 -11.69 1.43 5.79
N SER A 174 -12.01 1.59 7.08
CA SER A 174 -13.29 1.17 7.66
C SER A 174 -14.41 2.16 7.40
N GLU A 175 -14.10 3.45 7.45
CA GLU A 175 -15.08 4.53 7.33
C GLU A 175 -14.87 5.28 6.00
N PRO A 176 -15.92 5.87 5.40
CA PRO A 176 -15.83 6.70 4.20
C PRO A 176 -15.25 8.09 4.53
N GLU A 177 -14.01 8.11 5.04
CA GLU A 177 -13.29 9.32 5.39
C GLU A 177 -11.80 9.28 5.05
N LEU A 178 -11.24 10.48 4.83
CA LEU A 178 -9.81 10.76 4.78
C LEU A 178 -9.44 11.81 5.82
N GLN A 179 -8.43 11.49 6.62
CA GLN A 179 -7.81 12.39 7.56
C GLN A 179 -6.53 12.95 6.95
N VAL A 180 -6.42 14.27 6.81
CA VAL A 180 -5.23 14.92 6.23
C VAL A 180 -4.46 15.61 7.34
N PHE A 181 -3.23 15.17 7.54
CA PHE A 181 -2.31 15.67 8.55
C PHE A 181 -1.28 16.60 7.90
N GLY A 182 -1.09 17.76 8.52
CA GLY A 182 -0.11 18.74 8.09
C GLY A 182 1.34 18.31 8.38
N PRO A 183 2.33 19.11 7.98
CA PRO A 183 3.76 18.80 8.14
C PRO A 183 4.24 18.69 9.59
N GLU A 184 3.48 19.23 10.54
CA GLU A 184 3.73 19.15 11.99
C GLU A 184 2.99 17.98 12.65
N GLY A 185 2.30 17.13 11.87
CA GLY A 185 1.56 15.96 12.34
C GLY A 185 0.16 16.25 12.88
N GLY A 186 -0.27 17.52 12.95
CA GLY A 186 -1.63 17.89 13.33
C GLY A 186 -2.65 17.61 12.21
N LEU A 187 -3.84 17.12 12.57
CA LEU A 187 -4.98 16.99 11.65
C LEU A 187 -5.41 18.39 11.18
N ILE A 188 -5.34 18.64 9.87
CA ILE A 188 -5.70 19.94 9.26
C ILE A 188 -6.98 19.87 8.43
N ARG A 189 -7.41 18.68 8.03
CA ARG A 189 -8.63 18.47 7.26
C ARG A 189 -9.18 17.06 7.46
N LEU A 190 -10.50 16.96 7.45
CA LEU A 190 -11.25 15.71 7.42
C LEU A 190 -12.21 15.76 6.23
N ILE A 191 -12.08 14.81 5.32
CA ILE A 191 -12.94 14.65 4.14
C ILE A 191 -13.84 13.46 4.40
N ARG A 192 -15.16 13.61 4.19
CA ARG A 192 -16.16 12.57 4.39
C ARG A 192 -17.12 12.52 3.22
N TRP A 193 -17.58 11.33 2.90
CA TRP A 193 -18.55 11.10 1.83
C TRP A 193 -19.51 9.97 2.21
N SER A 194 -20.52 9.72 1.38
CA SER A 194 -21.44 8.60 1.60
C SER A 194 -20.89 7.31 0.97
N GLU A 195 -21.05 6.16 1.63
CA GLU A 195 -20.56 4.87 1.09
C GLU A 195 -21.13 4.55 -0.29
N ALA A 196 -22.37 4.95 -0.56
CA ALA A 196 -23.02 4.82 -1.86
C ALA A 196 -22.30 5.55 -3.01
N GLU A 197 -21.28 6.37 -2.72
CA GLU A 197 -20.43 7.00 -3.73
C GLU A 197 -19.26 6.10 -4.16
N LEU A 198 -18.81 5.17 -3.30
CA LEU A 198 -17.80 4.15 -3.59
C LEU A 198 -18.45 2.78 -3.77
N ASP A 199 -19.03 2.53 -4.95
CA ASP A 199 -19.61 1.22 -5.25
C ASP A 199 -18.65 0.38 -6.09
N LEU A 200 -18.53 -0.90 -5.70
CA LEU A 200 -18.10 -1.96 -6.61
C LEU A 200 -19.23 -2.26 -7.60
N GLU A 201 -18.88 -2.69 -8.82
CA GLU A 201 -19.89 -3.23 -9.73
C GLU A 201 -20.60 -4.44 -9.05
N PRO A 202 -21.94 -4.57 -9.21
CA PRO A 202 -22.69 -5.68 -8.61
C PRO A 202 -22.07 -7.04 -8.92
N GLY A 203 -21.85 -7.87 -7.90
CA GLY A 203 -21.32 -9.24 -8.05
C GLY A 203 -19.87 -9.45 -7.60
N ALA A 204 -19.17 -8.43 -7.11
CA ALA A 204 -17.78 -8.57 -6.64
C ALA A 204 -17.59 -9.62 -5.52
N LEU A 205 -18.50 -9.67 -4.53
CA LEU A 205 -18.46 -10.66 -3.45
C LEU A 205 -18.65 -12.11 -3.94
N PRO A 206 -19.70 -12.44 -4.73
CA PRO A 206 -19.82 -13.76 -5.34
C PRO A 206 -18.62 -14.18 -6.22
N VAL A 207 -18.01 -13.22 -6.94
CA VAL A 207 -16.80 -13.47 -7.72
C VAL A 207 -15.64 -13.84 -6.79
N TRP A 208 -15.46 -13.11 -5.69
CA TRP A 208 -14.47 -13.43 -4.66
C TRP A 208 -14.67 -14.81 -4.04
N GLU A 209 -15.90 -15.15 -3.64
CA GLU A 209 -16.23 -16.46 -3.05
C GLU A 209 -15.95 -17.61 -4.03
N SER A 210 -16.30 -17.42 -5.30
CA SER A 210 -16.03 -18.40 -6.37
C SER A 210 -14.53 -18.57 -6.59
N PHE A 211 -13.79 -17.46 -6.66
CA PHE A 211 -12.33 -17.46 -6.75
C PHE A 211 -11.68 -18.20 -5.58
N LEU A 212 -12.15 -17.95 -4.35
CA LEU A 212 -11.63 -18.59 -3.16
C LEU A 212 -11.79 -20.12 -3.22
N GLU A 213 -12.96 -20.62 -3.59
CA GLU A 213 -13.19 -22.06 -3.71
C GLU A 213 -12.38 -22.70 -4.86
N GLU A 214 -12.28 -22.02 -6.00
CA GLU A 214 -11.45 -22.47 -7.12
C GLU A 214 -9.97 -22.53 -6.72
N HIS A 215 -9.45 -21.49 -6.06
CA HIS A 215 -8.07 -21.47 -5.57
C HIS A 215 -7.80 -22.59 -4.57
N LEU A 216 -8.68 -22.77 -3.58
CA LEU A 216 -8.54 -23.85 -2.59
C LEU A 216 -8.59 -25.24 -3.23
N ALA A 217 -9.28 -25.42 -4.35
CA ALA A 217 -9.31 -26.68 -5.09
C ALA A 217 -8.00 -26.99 -5.84
N THR A 218 -7.13 -25.98 -6.07
CA THR A 218 -5.81 -26.18 -6.69
C THR A 218 -4.74 -26.67 -5.70
N LEU A 219 -4.99 -26.53 -4.41
CA LEU A 219 -4.04 -26.85 -3.35
C LEU A 219 -4.12 -28.33 -2.93
N PRO A 220 -3.06 -28.88 -2.32
CA PRO A 220 -3.13 -30.17 -1.64
C PRO A 220 -4.26 -30.20 -0.59
N GLU A 221 -4.93 -31.34 -0.44
CA GLU A 221 -6.11 -31.50 0.43
C GLU A 221 -5.87 -31.05 1.88
N GLU A 222 -4.69 -31.38 2.43
CA GLU A 222 -4.28 -30.96 3.77
C GLU A 222 -4.18 -29.44 3.90
N GLU A 223 -3.55 -28.78 2.93
CA GLU A 223 -3.38 -27.32 2.91
C GLU A 223 -4.72 -26.61 2.68
N ALA A 224 -5.53 -27.11 1.76
CA ALA A 224 -6.87 -26.60 1.51
C ALA A 224 -7.78 -26.75 2.74
N GLY A 225 -7.69 -27.89 3.44
CA GLY A 225 -8.43 -28.14 4.68
C GLY A 225 -8.03 -27.16 5.78
N PHE A 226 -6.73 -26.96 6.00
CA PHE A 226 -6.22 -25.98 6.95
C PHE A 226 -6.72 -24.56 6.64
N ARG A 227 -6.63 -24.11 5.38
CA ARG A 227 -7.09 -22.77 4.98
C ARG A 227 -8.59 -22.60 5.17
N ARG A 228 -9.42 -23.60 4.83
CA ARG A 228 -10.87 -23.55 5.07
C ARG A 228 -11.20 -23.42 6.56
N GLU A 229 -10.53 -24.21 7.39
CA GLU A 229 -10.76 -24.15 8.84
C GLU A 229 -10.35 -22.80 9.41
N ALA A 230 -9.18 -22.28 9.05
CA ALA A 230 -8.72 -20.96 9.46
C ALA A 230 -9.73 -19.86 9.08
N LEU A 231 -10.21 -19.87 7.83
CA LEU A 231 -11.19 -18.90 7.34
C LEU A 231 -12.54 -19.00 8.04
N ALA A 232 -12.99 -20.22 8.39
CA ALA A 232 -14.23 -20.43 9.12
C ALA A 232 -14.18 -19.89 10.56
N THR A 233 -12.99 -19.66 11.13
CA THR A 233 -12.86 -19.01 12.45
C THR A 233 -13.01 -17.48 12.41
N ILE A 234 -12.82 -16.87 11.25
CA ILE A 234 -12.95 -15.42 11.09
C ILE A 234 -14.45 -15.07 11.07
N PRO A 235 -14.92 -14.14 11.94
CA PRO A 235 -16.31 -13.70 11.91
C PRO A 235 -16.68 -13.17 10.52
N ALA A 236 -17.82 -13.65 10.01
CA ALA A 236 -18.38 -13.13 8.76
C ALA A 236 -18.69 -11.64 8.91
N ARG A 237 -18.47 -10.87 7.86
CA ARG A 237 -18.87 -9.47 7.77
C ARG A 237 -20.08 -9.32 6.87
N GLU A 238 -20.99 -8.44 7.27
CA GLU A 238 -22.17 -8.07 6.48
C GLU A 238 -21.82 -6.99 5.45
N GLU A 239 -20.79 -6.19 5.72
CA GLU A 239 -20.38 -5.04 4.91
C GLU A 239 -18.87 -5.08 4.63
N LEU A 240 -18.49 -4.63 3.43
CA LEU A 240 -17.09 -4.47 3.04
C LEU A 240 -16.53 -3.15 3.59
N PRO A 241 -15.22 -3.05 3.84
CA PRO A 241 -14.58 -1.77 4.16
C PRO A 241 -14.86 -0.72 3.07
N ALA A 242 -14.94 0.55 3.47
CA ALA A 242 -15.28 1.65 2.56
C ALA A 242 -14.15 1.99 1.57
N VAL A 243 -12.89 1.92 2.00
CA VAL A 243 -11.73 2.39 1.22
C VAL A 243 -10.71 1.28 1.00
N GLY A 244 -10.28 1.12 -0.26
CA GLY A 244 -9.25 0.16 -0.64
C GLY A 244 -7.94 0.79 -1.07
N GLN A 245 -7.98 1.99 -1.64
CA GLN A 245 -6.79 2.64 -2.15
C GLN A 245 -6.93 4.16 -2.07
N VAL A 246 -5.82 4.84 -1.79
CA VAL A 246 -5.72 6.30 -1.83
C VAL A 246 -4.48 6.65 -2.65
N VAL A 247 -4.65 7.48 -3.68
CA VAL A 247 -3.56 7.91 -4.55
C VAL A 247 -3.57 9.44 -4.66
N ALA A 248 -2.43 10.07 -4.48
CA ALA A 248 -2.28 11.50 -4.72
C ALA A 248 -1.92 11.74 -6.20
N ALA A 249 -2.68 12.59 -6.87
CA ALA A 249 -2.35 13.05 -8.21
C ALA A 249 -1.30 14.17 -8.16
N SER A 250 -0.58 14.37 -9.27
CA SER A 250 0.46 15.42 -9.36
C SER A 250 -0.10 16.84 -9.22
N GLY A 251 -1.38 17.07 -9.52
CA GLY A 251 -2.10 18.33 -9.30
C GLY A 251 -2.51 18.58 -7.84
N GLY A 252 -2.36 17.57 -6.98
CA GLY A 252 -2.73 17.61 -5.56
C GLY A 252 -4.12 17.07 -5.24
N GLU A 253 -4.85 16.56 -6.24
CA GLU A 253 -6.10 15.84 -6.05
C GLU A 253 -5.85 14.51 -5.33
N LEU A 254 -6.83 14.07 -4.54
CA LEU A 254 -6.83 12.77 -3.88
C LEU A 254 -7.83 11.85 -4.56
N TRP A 255 -7.32 10.75 -5.11
CA TRP A 255 -8.11 9.69 -5.73
C TRP A 255 -8.34 8.59 -4.71
N VAL A 256 -9.62 8.23 -4.52
CA VAL A 256 -10.04 7.23 -3.54
C VAL A 256 -10.77 6.11 -4.25
N GLY A 257 -10.22 4.90 -4.13
CA GLY A 257 -10.79 3.68 -4.68
C GLY A 257 -11.54 2.87 -3.61
N PRO A 258 -12.60 2.15 -4.01
CA PRO A 258 -13.35 1.28 -3.11
C PRO A 258 -12.49 0.11 -2.65
N TYR A 259 -12.89 -0.53 -1.56
CA TYR A 259 -12.27 -1.78 -1.13
C TYR A 259 -12.56 -2.91 -2.12
N VAL A 260 -11.54 -3.59 -2.61
CA VAL A 260 -11.70 -4.82 -3.39
C VAL A 260 -11.47 -6.04 -2.48
N PRO A 261 -12.40 -7.01 -2.42
CA PRO A 261 -12.21 -8.25 -1.68
C PRO A 261 -10.86 -8.93 -1.97
N GLY A 262 -10.16 -9.36 -0.93
CA GLY A 262 -8.87 -10.05 -1.06
C GLY A 262 -7.68 -9.17 -1.46
N GLN A 263 -7.84 -7.85 -1.55
CA GLN A 263 -6.75 -6.95 -1.96
C GLN A 263 -5.61 -6.80 -0.93
N HIS A 264 -5.84 -7.21 0.32
CA HIS A 264 -4.84 -7.12 1.39
C HIS A 264 -3.55 -7.87 0.99
N VAL A 265 -2.39 -7.24 1.16
CA VAL A 265 -1.11 -7.78 0.64
C VAL A 265 -0.78 -9.19 1.17
N LEU A 266 -0.97 -9.42 2.47
CA LEU A 266 -0.75 -10.76 3.05
C LEU A 266 -1.80 -11.78 2.59
N VAL A 267 -2.98 -11.34 2.14
CA VAL A 267 -3.99 -12.24 1.58
C VAL A 267 -3.55 -12.70 0.20
N ARG A 268 -2.90 -11.84 -0.61
CA ARG A 268 -2.28 -12.28 -1.87
C ARG A 268 -1.20 -13.33 -1.64
N ALA A 269 -0.36 -13.15 -0.63
CA ALA A 269 0.64 -14.15 -0.25
C ALA A 269 0.00 -15.47 0.22
N PHE A 270 -1.16 -15.39 0.89
CA PHE A 270 -1.87 -16.54 1.45
C PHE A 270 -2.83 -17.22 0.45
N MET A 271 -3.33 -16.50 -0.56
CA MET A 271 -4.44 -16.92 -1.44
C MET A 271 -4.17 -16.71 -2.93
N GLY A 272 -2.98 -16.25 -3.32
CA GLY A 272 -2.68 -15.92 -4.70
C GLY A 272 -3.30 -14.58 -5.14
N GLU A 273 -3.15 -14.29 -6.42
CA GLU A 273 -3.59 -13.03 -7.01
C GLU A 273 -5.10 -13.04 -7.26
N VAL A 274 -5.77 -11.99 -6.76
CA VAL A 274 -7.21 -11.89 -6.74
C VAL A 274 -7.70 -11.10 -7.95
N PRO A 275 -8.75 -11.55 -8.65
CA PRO A 275 -9.36 -10.77 -9.73
C PRO A 275 -9.79 -9.38 -9.26
N ILE A 276 -9.38 -8.36 -10.01
CA ILE A 276 -9.73 -6.96 -9.71
C ILE A 276 -10.94 -6.58 -10.57
N PRO A 277 -12.13 -6.32 -9.98
CA PRO A 277 -13.30 -5.89 -10.75
C PRO A 277 -13.11 -4.45 -11.25
N ALA A 278 -13.95 -4.04 -12.20
CA ALA A 278 -14.06 -2.63 -12.53
C ALA A 278 -14.60 -1.85 -11.32
N THR A 279 -14.07 -0.66 -11.07
CA THR A 279 -14.36 0.12 -9.86
C THR A 279 -14.71 1.57 -10.20
N ARG A 280 -15.57 2.19 -9.37
CA ARG A 280 -15.81 3.64 -9.40
C ARG A 280 -14.99 4.30 -8.30
N TRP A 281 -14.17 5.27 -8.70
CA TRP A 281 -13.29 6.04 -7.83
C TRP A 281 -13.83 7.45 -7.64
N LEU A 282 -13.55 8.03 -6.47
CA LEU A 282 -13.82 9.43 -6.15
C LEU A 282 -12.55 10.25 -6.29
N VAL A 283 -12.67 11.47 -6.80
CA VAL A 283 -11.57 12.41 -6.94
C VAL A 283 -11.92 13.66 -6.14
N PHE A 284 -11.17 13.89 -5.07
CA PHE A 284 -11.29 15.08 -4.24
C PHE A 284 -10.28 16.13 -4.66
N GLY A 285 -10.73 17.38 -4.80
CA GLY A 285 -9.85 18.51 -5.06
C GLY A 285 -8.93 18.81 -3.87
N VAL A 286 -7.97 19.72 -4.08
CA VAL A 286 -7.05 20.21 -3.04
C VAL A 286 -7.78 20.89 -1.86
N ASP A 287 -9.00 21.35 -2.12
CA ASP A 287 -9.93 21.92 -1.15
C ASP A 287 -10.75 20.86 -0.41
N GLY A 288 -10.56 19.58 -0.71
CA GLY A 288 -11.26 18.44 -0.10
C GLY A 288 -12.69 18.23 -0.60
N GLU A 289 -13.14 19.00 -1.60
CA GLU A 289 -14.46 18.85 -2.20
C GLU A 289 -14.43 17.77 -3.28
N LEU A 290 -15.53 17.04 -3.46
CA LEU A 290 -15.64 16.04 -4.52
C LEU A 290 -15.65 16.74 -5.89
N ALA A 291 -14.59 16.55 -6.66
CA ALA A 291 -14.41 17.18 -7.96
C ALA A 291 -14.94 16.30 -9.10
N ALA A 292 -14.76 14.98 -9.01
CA ALA A 292 -15.17 14.05 -10.05
C ALA A 292 -15.35 12.61 -9.53
N THR A 293 -15.95 11.78 -10.37
CA THR A 293 -15.94 10.31 -10.22
C THR A 293 -15.35 9.68 -11.48
N VAL A 294 -14.48 8.69 -11.34
CA VAL A 294 -13.77 8.05 -12.45
C VAL A 294 -14.03 6.55 -12.44
N ARG A 295 -14.23 5.95 -13.61
CA ARG A 295 -14.36 4.49 -13.75
C ARG A 295 -13.01 3.90 -14.12
N ILE A 296 -12.53 2.98 -13.30
CA ILE A 296 -11.30 2.23 -13.51
C ILE A 296 -11.66 0.83 -14.04
N PRO A 297 -11.06 0.38 -15.16
CA PRO A 297 -11.35 -0.94 -15.72
C PRO A 297 -10.88 -2.06 -14.78
N GLY A 298 -11.55 -3.21 -14.87
CA GLY A 298 -11.12 -4.41 -14.16
C GLY A 298 -9.72 -4.85 -14.60
N GLY A 299 -9.01 -5.54 -13.71
CA GLY A 299 -7.63 -5.96 -13.90
C GLY A 299 -6.59 -4.85 -13.80
N PHE A 300 -6.99 -3.59 -13.55
CA PHE A 300 -6.07 -2.45 -13.46
C PHE A 300 -5.88 -1.96 -12.03
N THR A 301 -4.64 -2.02 -11.53
CA THR A 301 -4.25 -1.42 -10.26
C THR A 301 -3.61 -0.06 -10.51
N VAL A 302 -4.16 0.99 -9.91
CA VAL A 302 -3.63 2.36 -10.04
C VAL A 302 -2.37 2.50 -9.18
N TYR A 303 -1.30 3.08 -9.74
CA TYR A 303 -0.07 3.37 -9.00
C TYR A 303 0.31 4.85 -9.03
N ALA A 304 -0.01 5.57 -10.11
CA ALA A 304 0.26 7.00 -10.21
C ALA A 304 -0.80 7.70 -11.05
N VAL A 305 -1.07 8.96 -10.71
CA VAL A 305 -1.95 9.84 -11.46
C VAL A 305 -1.20 11.14 -11.74
N ASP A 306 -1.08 11.48 -13.02
CA ASP A 306 -0.55 12.77 -13.45
C ASP A 306 -1.70 13.67 -13.97
N SER A 307 -1.37 14.74 -14.69
CA SER A 307 -2.35 15.74 -15.14
C SER A 307 -3.39 15.21 -16.14
N ASP A 308 -3.05 14.17 -16.91
CA ASP A 308 -3.88 13.67 -18.00
C ASP A 308 -3.93 12.15 -18.09
N ARG A 309 -3.16 11.43 -17.26
CA ARG A 309 -3.01 9.98 -17.30
C ARG A 309 -3.06 9.33 -15.93
N VAL A 310 -3.65 8.15 -15.92
CA VAL A 310 -3.57 7.20 -14.81
C VAL A 310 -2.64 6.06 -15.23
N TRP A 311 -1.56 5.88 -14.48
CA TRP A 311 -0.58 4.81 -14.66
C TRP A 311 -0.84 3.68 -13.68
N GLY A 312 -0.64 2.47 -14.16
CA GLY A 312 -0.88 1.30 -13.35
C GLY A 312 -0.43 0.01 -14.00
N VAL A 313 -0.60 -1.08 -13.27
CA VAL A 313 -0.39 -2.44 -13.77
C VAL A 313 -1.74 -3.00 -14.18
N TYR A 314 -1.84 -3.43 -15.43
CA TYR A 314 -2.97 -4.18 -15.95
C TYR A 314 -2.61 -5.65 -16.07
N ARG A 315 -3.50 -6.50 -15.59
CA ARG A 315 -3.42 -7.95 -15.76
C ARG A 315 -4.58 -8.42 -16.64
N ASP A 316 -4.24 -9.21 -17.65
CA ASP A 316 -5.23 -9.78 -18.56
C ASP A 316 -5.77 -11.14 -18.09
N ASP A 317 -6.70 -11.71 -18.85
CA ASP A 317 -7.35 -12.99 -18.55
C ASP A 317 -6.38 -14.20 -18.61
N LEU A 318 -5.14 -13.99 -19.10
CA LEU A 318 -4.08 -14.98 -19.14
C LEU A 318 -3.05 -14.79 -18.01
N ASP A 319 -3.36 -13.95 -17.03
CA ASP A 319 -2.49 -13.60 -15.89
C ASP A 319 -1.19 -12.89 -16.33
N VAL A 320 -1.19 -12.23 -17.50
CA VAL A 320 -0.04 -11.49 -18.00
C VAL A 320 -0.12 -10.03 -17.56
N GLU A 321 0.93 -9.57 -16.88
CA GLU A 321 1.06 -8.18 -16.45
C GLU A 321 1.62 -7.26 -17.53
N SER A 322 1.06 -6.06 -17.62
CA SER A 322 1.54 -4.98 -18.48
C SER A 322 1.40 -3.64 -17.78
N VAL A 323 2.39 -2.75 -17.94
CA VAL A 323 2.25 -1.36 -17.52
C VAL A 323 1.35 -0.64 -18.54
N ARG A 324 0.30 0.03 -18.07
CA ARG A 324 -0.61 0.81 -18.91
C ARG A 324 -0.77 2.23 -18.39
N ALA A 325 -0.99 3.14 -19.33
CA ALA A 325 -1.41 4.51 -19.07
C ALA A 325 -2.74 4.75 -19.77
N TYR A 326 -3.77 5.11 -19.00
CA TYR A 326 -5.05 5.52 -19.55
C TYR A 326 -5.14 7.04 -19.51
N ALA A 327 -5.44 7.66 -20.65
CA ALA A 327 -5.78 9.07 -20.68
C ALA A 327 -7.17 9.28 -20.07
N PHE A 328 -7.33 10.34 -19.29
CA PHE A 328 -8.63 10.82 -18.86
C PHE A 328 -8.78 12.30 -19.21
N SER A 329 -10.02 12.70 -19.44
CA SER A 329 -10.37 14.08 -19.71
C SER A 329 -11.52 14.45 -18.80
N GLY A 330 -11.41 15.59 -18.12
CA GLY A 330 -12.57 16.19 -17.46
C GLY A 330 -13.68 16.43 -18.49
N ALA A 331 -14.92 16.20 -18.08
CA ALA A 331 -16.09 16.58 -18.87
C ALA A 331 -16.20 18.10 -18.98
#